data_AF-A0A852JWE3-F1
#
_entry.id   AF-A0A852JWE3-F1
#
_cell.length_a   1.000
_cell.length_b   1.000
_cell.length_c   1.000
_cell.angle_alpha   90.00
_cell.angle_beta   90.00
_cell.angle_gamma   90.00
#
_symmetry.space_group_name_H-M   'P 1'
#
loop_
_entity.id
_entity.type
_entity.pdbx_description
1 polymer ?
#
loop_
_entity_poly.entity_id
_entity_poly.type
_entity_poly.pdbx_seq_one_letter_code
_entity_poly.pdbx_strand_id
1 'polypeptide(L)'
;SYRAVSRRLACGDVEGRLEAIFGRVRAIQAKSGRFDMLLCVGNFFSSTSEAEWAEYRTGAKKAPIPTYVLGANSPDTLSYFPDVSGCELAENITYLGRRGVYSGCSGLQIAYLSGTEAQQQPEPAHCFSTKDVAELKTSLLATPNFRGVDILLTSPWPRDVGTFANSTGEVDTKKCGSRLVADLAASLKPRYHFAALEKTYYERLPYRNHMVLQETPQHVTRFIALADVGNTSKKKYLYAFSIVPMSSMDPAELVKQPQDVTENPYRKLRKEAPKSKAPLSAEEEPACQFFFDLNKHQGRKRPSEGKERGDSQPKQAKKPPQPTGPCWFCLASPEVEKHLVVSIGTH
;
A
#
# COMPACT_ATOMS: atom_id res chain seq x y z
N SER A 1 -15.41 11.33 -23.50
CA SER A 1 -15.17 9.93 -23.07
C SER A 1 -15.75 9.75 -21.69
N TYR A 2 -16.83 8.98 -21.55
CA TYR A 2 -17.42 8.68 -20.24
C TYR A 2 -16.37 7.96 -19.39
N ARG A 3 -15.83 8.60 -18.35
CA ARG A 3 -15.00 7.93 -17.35
C ARG A 3 -15.90 6.90 -16.68
N ALA A 4 -15.79 5.63 -17.09
CA ALA A 4 -16.65 4.58 -16.56
C ALA A 4 -16.40 4.44 -15.06
N VAL A 5 -17.36 4.94 -14.27
CA VAL A 5 -17.37 4.75 -12.83
C VAL A 5 -17.64 3.27 -12.58
N SER A 6 -16.61 2.53 -12.20
CA SER A 6 -16.74 1.10 -11.91
C SER A 6 -17.36 0.89 -10.53
N ARG A 7 -18.34 -0.04 -10.48
CA ARG A 7 -19.09 -0.38 -9.26
C ARG A 7 -18.60 -1.70 -8.71
N ARG A 8 -18.30 -1.74 -7.42
CA ARG A 8 -17.60 -2.84 -6.77
C ARG A 8 -18.31 -3.21 -5.46
N LEU A 9 -18.15 -4.46 -5.07
CA LEU A 9 -18.61 -4.96 -3.77
C LEU A 9 -17.39 -5.34 -2.94
N ALA A 10 -17.41 -4.99 -1.65
CA ALA A 10 -16.46 -5.50 -0.67
C ALA A 10 -17.22 -6.29 0.40
N CYS A 11 -16.72 -7.46 0.77
CA CYS A 11 -17.31 -8.36 1.76
C CYS A 11 -16.32 -8.68 2.89
N GLY A 12 -16.83 -8.76 4.12
CA GLY A 12 -16.08 -9.25 5.27
C GLY A 12 -15.95 -10.77 5.28
N ASP A 13 -16.05 -11.37 6.45
CA ASP A 13 -15.87 -12.81 6.66
C ASP A 13 -17.03 -13.62 6.05
N VAL A 14 -16.74 -14.42 5.02
CA VAL A 14 -17.70 -15.31 4.36
C VAL A 14 -17.87 -16.61 5.12
N GLU A 15 -16.79 -17.13 5.73
CA GLU A 15 -16.78 -18.31 6.60
C GLU A 15 -17.43 -19.55 5.96
N GLY A 16 -17.26 -19.72 4.64
CA GLY A 16 -17.82 -20.84 3.88
C GLY A 16 -19.28 -20.70 3.44
N ARG A 17 -19.96 -19.60 3.79
CA ARG A 17 -21.39 -19.38 3.44
C ARG A 17 -21.53 -18.81 2.02
N LEU A 18 -21.11 -19.59 1.03
CA LEU A 18 -20.99 -19.20 -0.38
C LEU A 18 -22.34 -18.90 -1.03
N GLU A 19 -23.34 -19.74 -0.79
CA GLU A 19 -24.69 -19.56 -1.33
C GLU A 19 -25.33 -18.28 -0.76
N ALA A 20 -25.10 -17.98 0.52
CA ALA A 20 -25.60 -16.77 1.15
C ALA A 20 -25.00 -15.50 0.54
N ILE A 21 -23.68 -15.45 0.36
CA ILE A 21 -23.03 -14.27 -0.23
C ILE A 21 -23.37 -14.15 -1.73
N PHE A 22 -23.29 -15.23 -2.51
CA PHE A 22 -23.54 -15.17 -3.94
C PHE A 22 -25.01 -14.98 -4.28
N GLY A 23 -25.93 -15.54 -3.49
CA GLY A 23 -27.35 -15.23 -3.57
C GLY A 23 -27.62 -13.74 -3.33
N ARG A 24 -26.95 -13.15 -2.33
CA ARG A 24 -27.04 -11.69 -2.08
C ARG A 24 -26.47 -10.87 -3.23
N VAL A 25 -25.35 -11.28 -3.81
CA VAL A 25 -24.74 -10.60 -4.97
C VAL A 25 -25.67 -10.65 -6.19
N ARG A 26 -26.28 -11.81 -6.50
CA ARG A 26 -27.27 -11.95 -7.57
C ARG A 26 -28.46 -10.99 -7.36
N ALA A 27 -28.97 -10.92 -6.14
CA ALA A 27 -30.07 -10.00 -5.82
C ALA A 27 -29.68 -8.52 -6.01
N ILE A 28 -28.45 -8.15 -5.65
CA ILE A 28 -27.93 -6.79 -5.86
C ILE A 28 -27.76 -6.48 -7.34
N GLN A 29 -27.21 -7.41 -8.13
CA GLN A 29 -27.08 -7.27 -9.58
C GLN A 29 -28.44 -7.04 -10.25
N ALA A 30 -29.46 -7.82 -9.86
CA ALA A 30 -30.81 -7.69 -10.37
C ALA A 30 -31.45 -6.34 -10.02
N LYS A 31 -31.22 -5.83 -8.80
CA LYS A 31 -31.85 -4.60 -8.30
C LYS A 31 -31.14 -3.32 -8.72
N SER A 32 -29.81 -3.33 -8.68
CA SER A 32 -28.97 -2.13 -8.78
C SER A 32 -28.13 -2.10 -10.07
N GLY A 33 -28.20 -3.16 -10.88
CA GLY A 33 -27.45 -3.33 -12.11
C GLY A 33 -26.02 -3.84 -11.90
N ARG A 34 -25.22 -3.77 -12.97
CA ARG A 34 -23.87 -4.35 -13.04
C ARG A 34 -22.88 -3.85 -11.98
N PHE A 35 -22.39 -4.77 -11.15
CA PHE A 35 -21.13 -4.66 -10.41
C PHE A 35 -20.03 -5.48 -11.10
N ASP A 36 -18.81 -4.95 -11.10
CA ASP A 36 -17.70 -5.50 -11.88
C ASP A 36 -16.96 -6.63 -11.15
N MET A 37 -16.89 -6.57 -9.82
CA MET A 37 -16.17 -7.55 -8.98
C MET A 37 -16.64 -7.53 -7.52
N LEU A 38 -16.36 -8.63 -6.83
CA LEU A 38 -16.47 -8.81 -5.38
C LEU A 38 -15.08 -8.96 -4.77
N LEU A 39 -14.79 -8.18 -3.72
CA LEU A 39 -13.54 -8.23 -2.95
C LEU A 39 -13.84 -8.79 -1.55
N CYS A 40 -13.41 -10.02 -1.27
CA CYS A 40 -13.59 -10.65 0.05
C CYS A 40 -12.32 -10.44 0.87
N VAL A 41 -12.43 -9.67 1.96
CA VAL A 41 -11.28 -9.23 2.76
C VAL A 41 -11.17 -9.94 4.11
N GLY A 42 -12.03 -10.91 4.41
CA GLY A 42 -11.97 -11.72 5.63
C GLY A 42 -11.74 -13.20 5.36
N ASN A 43 -12.11 -14.05 6.31
CA ASN A 43 -12.14 -15.50 6.15
C ASN A 43 -13.11 -15.88 5.04
N PHE A 44 -12.59 -16.33 3.89
CA PHE A 44 -13.43 -16.82 2.81
C PHE A 44 -13.95 -18.23 3.12
N PHE A 45 -13.07 -19.10 3.61
CA PHE A 45 -13.35 -20.46 4.04
C PHE A 45 -13.43 -20.57 5.57
N SER A 46 -13.97 -21.69 6.03
CA SER A 46 -14.04 -22.18 7.41
C SER A 46 -13.86 -23.69 7.42
N SER A 47 -13.74 -24.29 8.60
CA SER A 47 -13.63 -25.76 8.77
C SER A 47 -14.83 -26.55 8.23
N THR A 48 -15.96 -25.88 7.96
CA THR A 48 -17.21 -26.51 7.50
C THR A 48 -17.54 -26.22 6.02
N SER A 49 -16.60 -25.61 5.28
CA SER A 49 -16.84 -25.12 3.92
C SER A 49 -16.96 -26.20 2.85
N GLU A 50 -16.48 -27.42 3.08
CA GLU A 50 -16.36 -28.45 2.02
C GLU A 50 -17.69 -28.77 1.31
N ALA A 51 -18.82 -28.75 2.03
CA ALA A 51 -20.12 -29.10 1.43
C ALA A 51 -20.53 -28.12 0.32
N GLU A 52 -20.54 -26.81 0.59
CA GLU A 52 -20.85 -25.80 -0.44
C GLU A 52 -19.69 -25.65 -1.43
N TRP A 53 -18.45 -25.70 -0.95
CA TRP A 53 -17.27 -25.47 -1.78
C TRP A 53 -17.09 -26.54 -2.87
N ALA A 54 -17.46 -27.80 -2.60
CA ALA A 54 -17.39 -28.87 -3.59
C ALA A 54 -18.19 -28.55 -4.88
N GLU A 55 -19.34 -27.90 -4.77
CA GLU A 55 -20.15 -27.51 -5.93
C GLU A 55 -19.46 -26.45 -6.80
N TYR A 56 -18.71 -25.53 -6.20
CA TYR A 56 -17.93 -24.52 -6.93
C TYR A 56 -16.64 -25.13 -7.51
N ARG A 57 -15.96 -25.97 -6.74
CA ARG A 57 -14.73 -26.66 -7.16
C ARG A 57 -14.97 -27.59 -8.36
N THR A 58 -16.14 -28.23 -8.43
CA THR A 58 -16.56 -29.09 -9.54
C THR A 58 -17.19 -28.34 -10.71
N GLY A 59 -17.49 -27.04 -10.55
CA GLY A 59 -18.15 -26.21 -11.56
C GLY A 59 -19.67 -26.38 -11.65
N ALA A 60 -20.29 -27.16 -10.76
CA ALA A 60 -21.75 -27.27 -10.66
C ALA A 60 -22.40 -25.92 -10.31
N LYS A 61 -21.72 -25.11 -9.50
CA LYS A 61 -22.05 -23.72 -9.22
C LYS A 61 -20.92 -22.79 -9.67
N LYS A 62 -21.28 -21.54 -9.98
CA LYS A 62 -20.34 -20.50 -10.41
C LYS A 62 -20.56 -19.23 -9.62
N ALA A 63 -19.48 -18.51 -9.32
CA ALA A 63 -19.60 -17.17 -8.75
C ALA A 63 -20.27 -16.23 -9.78
N PRO A 64 -21.23 -15.39 -9.36
CA PRO A 64 -22.03 -14.56 -10.27
C PRO A 64 -21.24 -13.40 -10.88
N ILE A 65 -20.08 -13.05 -10.30
CA ILE A 65 -19.13 -12.06 -10.79
C ILE A 65 -17.71 -12.47 -10.38
N PRO A 66 -16.67 -11.92 -11.04
CA PRO A 66 -15.28 -12.09 -10.60
C PRO A 66 -15.13 -11.76 -9.11
N THR A 67 -14.68 -12.76 -8.35
CA THR A 67 -14.57 -12.71 -6.89
C THR A 67 -13.11 -12.90 -6.50
N TYR A 68 -12.54 -11.89 -5.85
CA TYR A 68 -11.16 -11.89 -5.39
C TYR A 68 -11.12 -12.06 -3.89
N VAL A 69 -10.34 -13.03 -3.42
CA VAL A 69 -10.24 -13.38 -2.00
C VAL A 69 -8.82 -13.18 -1.48
N LEU A 70 -8.71 -12.78 -0.22
CA LEU A 70 -7.45 -12.86 0.53
C LEU A 70 -7.20 -14.30 1.00
N GLY A 71 -5.96 -14.58 1.37
CA GLY A 71 -5.52 -15.90 1.80
C GLY A 71 -6.02 -16.29 3.20
N ALA A 72 -5.66 -17.50 3.62
CA ALA A 72 -5.98 -18.05 4.93
C ALA A 72 -5.51 -17.13 6.07
N ASN A 73 -6.34 -17.03 7.12
CA ASN A 73 -5.99 -16.34 8.38
C ASN A 73 -5.86 -17.33 9.55
N SER A 74 -6.00 -18.64 9.29
CA SER A 74 -5.89 -19.72 10.27
C SER A 74 -5.27 -20.96 9.62
N PRO A 75 -4.64 -21.86 10.40
CA PRO A 75 -4.09 -23.10 9.85
C PRO A 75 -5.16 -24.01 9.23
N ASP A 76 -6.39 -23.99 9.78
CA ASP A 76 -7.50 -24.86 9.36
C ASP A 76 -7.97 -24.60 7.93
N THR A 77 -7.68 -23.42 7.39
CA THR A 77 -8.13 -23.00 6.05
C THR A 77 -7.00 -23.00 5.03
N LEU A 78 -5.76 -23.34 5.42
CA LEU A 78 -4.61 -23.33 4.52
C LEU A 78 -4.74 -24.27 3.33
N SER A 79 -5.37 -25.43 3.52
CA SER A 79 -5.54 -26.45 2.48
C SER A 79 -6.33 -25.96 1.26
N TYR A 80 -7.13 -24.91 1.42
CA TYR A 80 -7.90 -24.31 0.32
C TYR A 80 -7.06 -23.40 -0.59
N PHE A 81 -5.83 -23.05 -0.19
CA PHE A 81 -4.97 -22.11 -0.91
C PHE A 81 -3.68 -22.81 -1.36
N PRO A 82 -3.69 -23.52 -2.51
CA PRO A 82 -2.59 -24.37 -2.91
C PRO A 82 -1.33 -23.61 -3.36
N ASP A 83 -1.49 -22.37 -3.86
CA ASP A 83 -0.39 -21.55 -4.38
C ASP A 83 -0.33 -20.21 -3.63
N VAL A 84 0.79 -19.98 -2.94
CA VAL A 84 1.05 -18.76 -2.16
C VAL A 84 1.12 -17.50 -3.03
N SER A 85 1.49 -17.63 -4.30
CA SER A 85 1.58 -16.52 -5.25
C SER A 85 0.22 -16.02 -5.75
N GLY A 86 -0.85 -16.80 -5.51
CA GLY A 86 -2.19 -16.54 -5.99
C GLY A 86 -2.57 -17.50 -7.10
N CYS A 87 -3.85 -17.88 -7.16
CA CYS A 87 -4.36 -18.81 -8.15
C CYS A 87 -5.88 -18.68 -8.32
N GLU A 88 -6.40 -19.19 -9.44
CA GLU A 88 -7.82 -19.44 -9.58
C GLU A 88 -8.20 -20.66 -8.74
N LEU A 89 -9.12 -20.49 -7.80
CA LEU A 89 -9.58 -21.54 -6.89
C LEU A 89 -10.76 -22.32 -7.49
N ALA A 90 -11.62 -21.62 -8.22
CA ALA A 90 -12.75 -22.13 -8.98
C ALA A 90 -13.14 -21.05 -10.01
N GLU A 91 -14.02 -21.38 -10.95
CA GLU A 91 -14.45 -20.43 -11.99
C GLU A 91 -14.98 -19.11 -11.36
N ASN A 92 -14.37 -17.99 -11.74
CA ASN A 92 -14.63 -16.64 -11.22
C ASN A 92 -14.29 -16.42 -9.73
N ILE A 93 -13.51 -17.31 -9.10
CA ILE A 93 -13.04 -17.17 -7.72
C ILE A 93 -11.50 -17.24 -7.71
N THR A 94 -10.85 -16.12 -7.41
CA THR A 94 -9.39 -15.99 -7.48
C THR A 94 -8.82 -15.60 -6.13
N TYR A 95 -7.86 -16.39 -5.64
CA TYR A 95 -6.98 -16.00 -4.56
C TYR A 95 -5.92 -15.04 -5.09
N LEU A 96 -5.83 -13.84 -4.51
CA LEU A 96 -4.89 -12.80 -4.95
C LEU A 96 -3.42 -13.12 -4.67
N GLY A 97 -3.13 -14.04 -3.74
CA GLY A 97 -1.78 -14.33 -3.28
C GLY A 97 -1.44 -13.65 -1.96
N ARG A 98 -0.23 -13.92 -1.46
CA ARG A 98 0.22 -13.49 -0.13
C ARG A 98 0.29 -11.97 0.04
N ARG A 99 0.80 -11.28 -0.97
CA ARG A 99 0.89 -9.81 -1.04
C ARG A 99 1.06 -9.41 -2.51
N GLY A 100 0.63 -8.20 -2.85
CA GLY A 100 0.87 -7.68 -4.20
C GLY A 100 -0.03 -6.52 -4.56
N VAL A 101 -0.09 -6.27 -5.86
CA VAL A 101 -0.91 -5.21 -6.45
C VAL A 101 -1.67 -5.79 -7.63
N TYR A 102 -2.99 -5.81 -7.51
CA TYR A 102 -3.87 -6.10 -8.63
C TYR A 102 -4.09 -4.82 -9.43
N SER A 103 -3.75 -4.85 -10.71
CA SER A 103 -3.92 -3.74 -11.65
C SER A 103 -4.85 -4.18 -12.77
N GLY A 104 -6.07 -3.65 -12.79
CA GLY A 104 -7.02 -3.93 -13.87
C GLY A 104 -6.82 -3.02 -15.09
N CYS A 105 -7.41 -3.38 -16.23
CA CYS A 105 -7.35 -2.58 -17.47
C CYS A 105 -7.95 -1.17 -17.33
N SER A 106 -8.72 -0.91 -16.27
CA SER A 106 -9.28 0.41 -15.96
C SER A 106 -8.26 1.38 -15.34
N GLY A 107 -7.05 0.93 -15.03
CA GLY A 107 -6.05 1.72 -14.30
C GLY A 107 -6.29 1.79 -12.78
N LEU A 108 -7.22 0.98 -12.26
CA LEU A 108 -7.46 0.79 -10.83
C LEU A 108 -6.30 0.00 -10.20
N GLN A 109 -5.74 0.52 -9.10
CA GLN A 109 -4.71 -0.16 -8.33
C GLN A 109 -5.22 -0.64 -6.97
N ILE A 110 -5.25 -1.96 -6.77
CA ILE A 110 -5.63 -2.60 -5.52
C ILE A 110 -4.40 -3.25 -4.90
N ALA A 111 -3.88 -2.68 -3.82
CA ALA A 111 -2.87 -3.34 -3.00
C ALA A 111 -3.54 -4.33 -2.04
N TYR A 112 -2.91 -5.47 -1.79
CA TYR A 112 -3.43 -6.48 -0.87
C TYR A 112 -2.33 -7.12 -0.04
N LEU A 113 -2.69 -7.52 1.18
CA LEU A 113 -1.87 -8.29 2.11
C LEU A 113 -2.75 -9.35 2.78
N SER A 114 -2.44 -10.62 2.50
CA SER A 114 -3.19 -11.78 2.99
C SER A 114 -2.62 -12.29 4.32
N GLY A 115 -3.51 -12.86 5.14
CA GLY A 115 -3.15 -13.48 6.41
C GLY A 115 -3.14 -12.52 7.60
N THR A 116 -2.57 -12.99 8.72
CA THR A 116 -2.44 -12.25 9.98
C THR A 116 -0.99 -11.92 10.33
N GLU A 117 -0.75 -10.96 11.22
CA GLU A 117 0.61 -10.62 11.64
C GLU A 117 1.26 -11.80 12.39
N ALA A 118 2.43 -12.25 11.91
CA ALA A 118 3.17 -13.34 12.53
C ALA A 118 3.63 -12.97 13.95
N GLN A 119 3.34 -13.85 14.92
CA GLN A 119 3.79 -13.68 16.32
C GLN A 119 5.06 -14.49 16.64
N GLN A 120 5.44 -15.43 15.77
CA GLN A 120 6.53 -16.38 15.98
C GLN A 120 7.34 -16.55 14.70
N GLN A 121 8.61 -16.98 14.83
CA GLN A 121 9.50 -17.33 13.73
C GLN A 121 9.84 -18.84 13.80
N PRO A 122 9.86 -19.57 12.67
CA PRO A 122 9.52 -19.12 11.31
C PRO A 122 8.04 -18.77 11.15
N GLU A 123 7.71 -17.82 10.28
CA GLU A 123 6.33 -17.39 10.11
C GLU A 123 5.43 -18.50 9.52
N PRO A 124 4.24 -18.75 10.09
CA PRO A 124 3.27 -19.67 9.51
C PRO A 124 2.81 -19.22 8.11
N ALA A 125 2.37 -20.16 7.28
CA ALA A 125 1.93 -19.88 5.91
C ALA A 125 0.70 -18.97 5.81
N HIS A 126 -0.13 -18.89 6.87
CA HIS A 126 -1.30 -18.01 6.98
C HIS A 126 -0.95 -16.63 7.59
N CYS A 127 0.34 -16.35 7.80
CA CYS A 127 0.81 -15.12 8.39
C CYS A 127 1.70 -14.33 7.43
N PHE A 128 1.66 -13.01 7.56
CA PHE A 128 2.61 -12.09 6.96
C PHE A 128 3.63 -11.60 7.99
N SER A 129 4.81 -11.21 7.50
CA SER A 129 5.91 -10.69 8.31
C SER A 129 6.28 -9.25 7.93
N THR A 130 7.21 -8.66 8.69
CA THR A 130 7.80 -7.35 8.36
C THR A 130 8.43 -7.35 6.97
N LYS A 131 8.99 -8.49 6.53
CA LYS A 131 9.59 -8.64 5.20
C LYS A 131 8.53 -8.49 4.11
N ASP A 132 7.38 -9.15 4.26
CA ASP A 132 6.26 -9.05 3.31
C ASP A 132 5.80 -7.60 3.15
N VAL A 133 5.66 -6.87 4.26
CA VAL A 133 5.25 -5.46 4.26
C VAL A 133 6.32 -4.56 3.63
N ALA A 134 7.59 -4.79 3.94
CA ALA A 134 8.70 -4.03 3.37
C ALA A 134 8.81 -4.21 1.85
N GLU A 135 8.64 -5.43 1.34
CA GLU A 135 8.69 -5.72 -0.09
C GLU A 135 7.53 -5.07 -0.84
N LEU A 136 6.30 -5.17 -0.31
CA LEU A 136 5.12 -4.53 -0.90
C LEU A 136 5.28 -3.01 -0.95
N LYS A 137 5.77 -2.40 0.15
CA LYS A 137 6.08 -0.97 0.19
C LYS A 137 7.13 -0.59 -0.83
N THR A 138 8.24 -1.32 -0.88
CA THR A 138 9.37 -1.02 -1.77
C THR A 138 8.92 -1.04 -3.23
N SER A 139 8.14 -2.05 -3.62
CA SER A 139 7.60 -2.18 -4.97
C SER A 139 6.74 -0.98 -5.38
N LEU A 140 5.83 -0.53 -4.51
CA LEU A 140 4.93 0.58 -4.81
C LEU A 140 5.61 1.95 -4.73
N LEU A 141 6.42 2.17 -3.69
CA LEU A 141 7.10 3.44 -3.45
C LEU A 141 8.22 3.73 -4.46
N ALA A 142 8.76 2.69 -5.12
CA ALA A 142 9.69 2.86 -6.24
C ALA A 142 9.01 3.44 -7.51
N THR A 143 7.67 3.49 -7.55
CA THR A 143 6.94 4.09 -8.67
C THR A 143 7.19 5.60 -8.72
N PRO A 144 7.66 6.17 -9.84
CA PRO A 144 7.85 7.61 -9.97
C PRO A 144 6.56 8.37 -9.67
N ASN A 145 6.65 9.42 -8.85
CA ASN A 145 5.51 10.22 -8.43
C ASN A 145 4.40 9.41 -7.73
N PHE A 146 4.75 8.35 -7.00
CA PHE A 146 3.79 7.58 -6.22
C PHE A 146 2.97 8.48 -5.27
N ARG A 147 1.66 8.55 -5.49
CA ARG A 147 0.73 9.35 -4.66
C ARG A 147 0.03 8.50 -3.61
N GLY A 148 -0.22 7.24 -3.93
CA GLY A 148 -0.98 6.30 -3.12
C GLY A 148 -1.62 5.24 -4.00
N VAL A 149 -2.46 4.39 -3.42
CA VAL A 149 -3.24 3.37 -4.14
C VAL A 149 -4.74 3.64 -4.05
N ASP A 150 -5.52 3.10 -4.98
CA ASP A 150 -6.99 3.27 -4.94
C ASP A 150 -7.60 2.50 -3.77
N ILE A 151 -7.19 1.24 -3.59
CA ILE A 151 -7.75 0.35 -2.59
C ILE A 151 -6.62 -0.43 -1.91
N LEU A 152 -6.70 -0.56 -0.58
CA LEU A 152 -5.92 -1.50 0.22
C LEU A 152 -6.85 -2.55 0.83
N LEU A 153 -6.52 -3.83 0.64
CA LEU A 153 -7.23 -4.96 1.22
C LEU A 153 -6.33 -5.65 2.26
N THR A 154 -6.79 -5.76 3.50
CA THR A 154 -6.12 -6.55 4.54
C THR A 154 -7.15 -7.31 5.37
N SER A 155 -6.84 -8.50 5.85
CA SER A 155 -7.75 -9.19 6.77
C SER A 155 -7.83 -8.52 8.14
N PRO A 156 -6.72 -8.38 8.90
CA PRO A 156 -6.76 -7.69 10.19
C PRO A 156 -6.90 -6.17 10.01
N TRP A 157 -7.45 -5.53 11.04
CA TRP A 157 -7.52 -4.08 11.10
C TRP A 157 -6.11 -3.49 11.29
N PRO A 158 -5.83 -2.27 10.80
CA PRO A 158 -4.69 -1.50 11.25
C PRO A 158 -4.85 -1.11 12.72
N ARG A 159 -3.80 -1.32 13.52
CA ARG A 159 -3.77 -0.86 14.92
C ARG A 159 -3.95 0.66 14.99
N ASP A 160 -4.62 1.13 16.04
CA ASP A 160 -4.91 2.54 16.31
C ASP A 160 -5.86 3.23 15.32
N VAL A 161 -6.55 2.47 14.45
CA VAL A 161 -7.45 3.04 13.42
C VAL A 161 -8.57 3.90 13.99
N GLY A 162 -9.03 3.66 15.23
CA GLY A 162 -10.02 4.49 15.91
C GLY A 162 -9.50 5.84 16.39
N THR A 163 -8.19 6.10 16.30
CA THR A 163 -7.61 7.36 16.79
C THR A 163 -8.14 8.56 15.99
N PHE A 164 -8.55 9.62 16.71
CA PHE A 164 -9.18 10.84 16.19
C PHE A 164 -10.54 10.65 15.50
N ALA A 165 -11.11 9.45 15.53
CA ALA A 165 -12.31 9.10 14.78
C ALA A 165 -13.57 9.03 15.68
N ASN A 166 -14.69 8.66 15.04
CA ASN A 166 -15.92 8.23 15.71
C ASN A 166 -15.69 6.97 16.56
N SER A 167 -16.57 6.74 17.54
CA SER A 167 -16.49 5.57 18.42
C SER A 167 -16.51 4.26 17.62
N THR A 168 -15.61 3.35 17.97
CA THR A 168 -15.48 2.00 17.39
C THR A 168 -16.44 0.99 18.04
N GLY A 169 -17.30 1.46 18.95
CA GLY A 169 -18.22 0.61 19.71
C GLY A 169 -17.46 -0.28 20.68
N GLU A 170 -17.58 -1.59 20.48
CA GLU A 170 -17.04 -2.64 21.36
C GLU A 170 -15.55 -2.94 21.12
N VAL A 171 -15.01 -2.53 19.96
CA VAL A 171 -13.65 -2.90 19.55
C VAL A 171 -12.63 -1.90 20.08
N ASP A 172 -11.69 -2.38 20.90
CA ASP A 172 -10.54 -1.58 21.37
C ASP A 172 -9.42 -1.57 20.32
N THR A 173 -9.44 -0.56 19.44
CA THR A 173 -8.47 -0.42 18.34
C THR A 173 -7.03 -0.19 18.79
N LYS A 174 -6.78 0.10 20.08
CA LYS A 174 -5.42 0.22 20.60
C LYS A 174 -4.82 -1.15 20.89
N LYS A 175 -5.67 -2.14 21.20
CA LYS A 175 -5.27 -3.52 21.52
C LYS A 175 -5.40 -4.46 20.33
N CYS A 176 -6.47 -4.35 19.55
CA CYS A 176 -6.67 -5.16 18.35
C CYS A 176 -5.90 -4.59 17.15
N GLY A 177 -5.89 -5.37 16.07
CA GLY A 177 -5.25 -5.01 14.81
C GLY A 177 -3.72 -5.14 14.77
N SER A 178 -3.19 -4.95 13.57
CA SER A 178 -1.78 -5.14 13.22
C SER A 178 -1.03 -3.81 13.15
N ARG A 179 0.17 -3.78 13.75
CA ARG A 179 1.08 -2.62 13.64
C ARG A 179 1.66 -2.52 12.24
N LEU A 180 1.99 -3.66 11.65
CA LEU A 180 2.48 -3.72 10.28
C LEU A 180 1.44 -3.24 9.26
N VAL A 181 0.15 -3.54 9.48
CA VAL A 181 -0.92 -3.00 8.63
C VAL A 181 -1.13 -1.50 8.82
N ALA A 182 -1.02 -0.98 10.05
CA ALA A 182 -1.04 0.46 10.29
C ALA A 182 0.12 1.18 9.57
N ASP A 183 1.32 0.63 9.66
CA ASP A 183 2.50 1.12 8.95
C ASP A 183 2.33 1.01 7.42
N LEU A 184 1.75 -0.07 6.92
CA LEU A 184 1.42 -0.24 5.50
C LEU A 184 0.43 0.82 5.01
N ALA A 185 -0.68 1.03 5.71
CA ALA A 185 -1.70 2.02 5.37
C ALA A 185 -1.12 3.46 5.40
N ALA A 186 -0.25 3.77 6.37
CA ALA A 186 0.43 5.06 6.48
C ALA A 186 1.41 5.34 5.32
N SER A 187 2.04 4.29 4.77
CA SER A 187 2.96 4.41 3.63
C SER A 187 2.21 4.45 2.30
N LEU A 188 1.25 3.55 2.09
CA LEU A 188 0.56 3.40 0.81
C LEU A 188 -0.56 4.40 0.58
N LYS A 189 -1.03 5.10 1.63
CA LYS A 189 -2.04 6.16 1.55
C LYS A 189 -3.23 5.72 0.67
N PRO A 190 -3.95 4.64 0.99
CA PRO A 190 -5.01 4.15 0.13
C PRO A 190 -6.20 5.13 0.10
N ARG A 191 -6.99 5.21 -0.97
CA ARG A 191 -8.27 5.95 -0.92
C ARG A 191 -9.34 5.20 -0.14
N TYR A 192 -9.38 3.89 -0.29
CA TYR A 192 -10.21 2.98 0.51
C TYR A 192 -9.35 1.91 1.14
N HIS A 193 -9.60 1.62 2.42
CA HIS A 193 -9.00 0.49 3.11
C HIS A 193 -10.12 -0.38 3.68
N PHE A 194 -10.24 -1.60 3.16
CA PHE A 194 -11.19 -2.59 3.63
C PHE A 194 -10.52 -3.63 4.52
N ALA A 195 -11.16 -3.95 5.65
CA ALA A 195 -10.71 -4.97 6.59
C ALA A 195 -11.87 -5.78 7.22
N ALA A 196 -11.55 -6.86 7.93
CA ALA A 196 -12.51 -7.80 8.52
C ALA A 196 -11.98 -8.39 9.86
N LEU A 197 -12.32 -9.65 10.18
CA LEU A 197 -11.86 -10.44 11.34
C LEU A 197 -12.38 -10.04 12.73
N GLU A 198 -12.78 -8.78 12.94
CA GLU A 198 -13.32 -8.31 14.23
C GLU A 198 -14.84 -8.58 14.39
N LYS A 199 -15.44 -9.35 13.46
CA LYS A 199 -16.86 -9.77 13.48
C LYS A 199 -17.86 -8.63 13.63
N THR A 200 -17.48 -7.42 13.22
CA THR A 200 -18.28 -6.22 13.38
C THR A 200 -18.15 -5.29 12.18
N TYR A 201 -19.16 -4.45 11.99
CA TYR A 201 -19.08 -3.34 11.05
C TYR A 201 -18.51 -2.11 11.75
N TYR A 202 -17.57 -1.45 11.09
CA TYR A 202 -17.11 -0.13 11.51
C TYR A 202 -16.75 0.71 10.30
N GLU A 203 -17.40 1.87 10.17
CA GLU A 203 -17.08 2.87 9.16
C GLU A 203 -16.46 4.06 9.88
N ARG A 204 -15.17 4.27 9.63
CA ARG A 204 -14.42 5.37 10.22
C ARG A 204 -14.71 6.64 9.41
N LEU A 205 -14.82 7.78 10.09
CA LEU A 205 -14.66 9.09 9.44
C LEU A 205 -13.39 9.09 8.56
N PRO A 206 -13.35 9.81 7.43
CA PRO A 206 -12.17 9.82 6.57
C PRO A 206 -10.97 10.46 7.29
N TYR A 207 -9.74 10.05 6.98
CA TYR A 207 -8.52 10.74 7.47
C TYR A 207 -7.64 11.29 6.35
N ARG A 208 -6.92 12.37 6.65
CA ARG A 208 -5.98 13.01 5.72
C ARG A 208 -4.69 12.19 5.55
N ASN A 209 -4.14 12.17 4.33
CA ASN A 209 -2.82 11.59 4.03
C ASN A 209 -1.68 12.62 3.96
N HIS A 210 -1.93 13.83 4.42
CA HIS A 210 -0.96 14.91 4.49
C HIS A 210 -1.09 15.69 5.80
N MET A 211 -0.04 16.42 6.17
CA MET A 211 -0.06 17.35 7.29
C MET A 211 -0.52 18.75 6.85
N VAL A 212 -1.62 19.22 7.42
CA VAL A 212 -2.21 20.54 7.11
C VAL A 212 -1.18 21.66 7.35
N LEU A 213 -1.07 22.58 6.40
CA LEU A 213 -0.09 23.69 6.34
C LEU A 213 1.39 23.30 6.26
N GLN A 214 1.75 22.01 6.31
CA GLN A 214 3.15 21.55 6.29
C GLN A 214 3.49 20.73 5.04
N GLU A 215 2.52 19.99 4.50
CA GLU A 215 2.68 19.15 3.32
C GLU A 215 1.68 19.56 2.25
N THR A 216 1.98 19.20 1.00
CA THR A 216 1.05 19.40 -0.11
C THR A 216 -0.24 18.61 0.13
N PRO A 217 -1.42 19.21 -0.16
CA PRO A 217 -2.69 18.51 -0.03
C PRO A 217 -2.72 17.20 -0.81
N GLN A 218 -3.18 16.16 -0.15
CA GLN A 218 -3.34 14.81 -0.71
C GLN A 218 -4.75 14.29 -0.42
N HIS A 219 -5.15 13.26 -1.15
CA HIS A 219 -6.42 12.58 -0.95
C HIS A 219 -6.58 12.03 0.47
N VAL A 220 -7.81 11.73 0.82
CA VAL A 220 -8.17 11.10 2.10
C VAL A 220 -8.27 9.59 1.98
N THR A 221 -8.11 8.90 3.09
CA THR A 221 -8.45 7.48 3.20
C THR A 221 -9.79 7.30 3.90
N ARG A 222 -10.61 6.40 3.37
CA ARG A 222 -11.84 5.89 3.99
C ARG A 222 -11.59 4.46 4.45
N PHE A 223 -11.68 4.22 5.76
CA PHE A 223 -11.52 2.89 6.34
C PHE A 223 -12.90 2.27 6.63
N ILE A 224 -13.12 1.06 6.13
CA ILE A 224 -14.36 0.31 6.32
C ILE A 224 -14.01 -1.11 6.75
N ALA A 225 -14.45 -1.48 7.94
CA ALA A 225 -14.41 -2.85 8.42
C ALA A 225 -15.79 -3.52 8.27
N LEU A 226 -15.78 -4.77 7.84
CA LEU A 226 -16.99 -5.52 7.50
C LEU A 226 -17.16 -6.73 8.43
N ALA A 227 -18.41 -6.98 8.82
CA ALA A 227 -18.79 -8.11 9.67
C ALA A 227 -18.91 -9.43 8.88
N ASP A 228 -19.22 -10.50 9.60
CA ASP A 228 -19.44 -11.83 9.03
C ASP A 228 -20.75 -11.90 8.23
N VAL A 229 -20.74 -12.62 7.11
CA VAL A 229 -21.96 -12.98 6.36
C VAL A 229 -22.90 -13.72 7.30
N GLY A 230 -24.19 -13.36 7.35
CA GLY A 230 -25.16 -14.08 8.17
C GLY A 230 -25.02 -13.89 9.69
N ASN A 231 -24.28 -12.87 10.14
CA ASN A 231 -24.16 -12.56 11.57
C ASN A 231 -25.53 -12.28 12.23
N THR A 232 -25.71 -12.73 13.47
CA THR A 232 -26.97 -12.61 14.24
C THR A 232 -27.35 -11.17 14.56
N SER A 233 -26.35 -10.29 14.68
CA SER A 233 -26.53 -8.86 14.98
C SER A 233 -26.94 -8.02 13.76
N LYS A 234 -27.11 -8.64 12.58
CA LYS A 234 -27.43 -7.97 11.31
C LYS A 234 -26.50 -6.80 10.96
N LYS A 235 -25.26 -6.83 11.47
CA LYS A 235 -24.19 -5.88 11.15
C LYS A 235 -23.85 -5.98 9.65
N LYS A 236 -23.46 -4.86 9.05
CA LYS A 236 -23.17 -4.80 7.62
C LYS A 236 -21.90 -5.59 7.28
N TYR A 237 -22.08 -6.61 6.46
CA TYR A 237 -21.00 -7.50 5.98
C TYR A 237 -20.64 -7.26 4.51
N LEU A 238 -21.47 -6.51 3.78
CA LEU A 238 -21.32 -6.24 2.35
C LEU A 238 -21.44 -4.73 2.09
N TYR A 239 -20.48 -4.17 1.35
CA TYR A 239 -20.39 -2.75 1.04
C TYR A 239 -20.34 -2.55 -0.46
N ALA A 240 -21.33 -1.83 -0.99
CA ALA A 240 -21.38 -1.44 -2.40
C ALA A 240 -20.79 -0.04 -2.56
N PHE A 241 -19.85 0.12 -3.51
CA PHE A 241 -19.18 1.39 -3.72
C PHE A 241 -18.78 1.61 -5.17
N SER A 242 -18.54 2.88 -5.47
CA SER A 242 -18.10 3.35 -6.78
C SER A 242 -16.79 4.11 -6.62
N ILE A 243 -15.83 3.84 -7.50
CA ILE A 243 -14.56 4.55 -7.49
C ILE A 243 -14.03 4.75 -8.91
N VAL A 244 -13.63 5.99 -9.18
CA VAL A 244 -12.83 6.37 -10.36
C VAL A 244 -11.36 6.25 -9.96
N PRO A 245 -10.54 5.47 -10.70
CA PRO A 245 -9.13 5.30 -10.41
C PRO A 245 -8.37 6.63 -10.29
N MET A 246 -7.41 6.70 -9.37
CA MET A 246 -6.59 7.90 -9.12
C MET A 246 -5.88 8.40 -10.38
N SER A 247 -5.38 7.47 -11.20
CA SER A 247 -4.74 7.74 -12.49
C SER A 247 -5.66 8.47 -13.49
N SER A 248 -6.97 8.34 -13.30
CA SER A 248 -8.01 8.89 -14.17
C SER A 248 -8.84 9.99 -13.49
N MET A 249 -8.52 10.40 -12.27
CA MET A 249 -9.24 11.43 -11.52
C MET A 249 -8.62 12.81 -11.76
N ASP A 250 -9.44 13.86 -11.72
CA ASP A 250 -8.92 15.23 -11.73
C ASP A 250 -8.10 15.49 -10.44
N PRO A 251 -6.86 16.03 -10.54
CA PRO A 251 -6.03 16.29 -9.35
C PRO A 251 -6.68 17.19 -8.30
N ALA A 252 -7.45 18.20 -8.70
CA ALA A 252 -8.14 19.10 -7.78
C ALA A 252 -9.29 18.39 -7.05
N GLU A 253 -10.03 17.52 -7.75
CA GLU A 253 -11.06 16.66 -7.13
C GLU A 253 -10.45 15.64 -6.17
N LEU A 254 -9.31 15.05 -6.54
CA LEU A 254 -8.64 14.02 -5.76
C LEU A 254 -8.21 14.52 -4.37
N VAL A 255 -7.80 15.78 -4.27
CA VAL A 255 -7.32 16.38 -3.01
C VAL A 255 -8.44 17.07 -2.20
N LYS A 256 -9.69 17.04 -2.67
CA LYS A 256 -10.81 17.59 -1.89
C LYS A 256 -10.96 16.87 -0.56
N GLN A 257 -11.13 17.66 0.49
CA GLN A 257 -11.26 17.20 1.85
C GLN A 257 -12.75 17.21 2.24
N PRO A 258 -13.31 16.08 2.72
CA PRO A 258 -14.63 16.07 3.36
C PRO A 258 -14.66 16.98 4.60
N GLN A 259 -15.85 17.48 4.96
CA GLN A 259 -16.01 18.37 6.13
C GLN A 259 -15.69 17.67 7.45
N ASP A 260 -15.95 16.37 7.53
CA ASP A 260 -15.79 15.49 8.69
C ASP A 260 -14.42 14.78 8.74
N VAL A 261 -13.45 15.23 7.93
CA VAL A 261 -12.14 14.59 7.85
C VAL A 261 -11.31 14.81 9.11
N THR A 262 -10.69 13.73 9.58
CA THR A 262 -9.85 13.72 10.78
C THR A 262 -8.37 13.72 10.43
N GLU A 263 -7.52 13.89 11.44
CA GLU A 263 -6.08 13.62 11.31
C GLU A 263 -5.78 12.13 11.08
N ASN A 264 -4.61 11.85 10.53
CA ASN A 264 -4.14 10.49 10.26
C ASN A 264 -3.91 9.72 11.58
N PRO A 265 -4.54 8.55 11.78
CA PRO A 265 -4.41 7.77 13.02
C PRO A 265 -2.98 7.24 13.26
N TYR A 266 -2.18 7.07 12.20
CA TYR A 266 -0.87 6.40 12.26
C TYR A 266 0.31 7.38 12.37
N ARG A 267 0.04 8.66 12.66
CA ARG A 267 1.04 9.73 12.65
C ARG A 267 2.23 9.49 13.60
N LYS A 268 2.00 8.81 14.73
CA LYS A 268 3.04 8.51 15.72
C LYS A 268 4.06 7.50 15.19
N LEU A 269 3.64 6.49 14.43
CA LEU A 269 4.54 5.50 13.84
C LEU A 269 5.58 6.14 12.92
N ARG A 270 5.21 7.21 12.20
CA ARG A 270 6.16 7.95 11.34
C ARG A 270 7.25 8.70 12.11
N LYS A 271 7.00 9.08 13.36
CA LYS A 271 7.99 9.79 14.20
C LYS A 271 8.94 8.83 14.93
N GLU A 272 8.52 7.59 15.11
CA GLU A 272 9.27 6.54 15.83
C GLU A 272 10.15 5.68 14.92
N ALA A 273 10.04 5.82 13.59
CA ALA A 273 11.00 5.23 12.67
C ALA A 273 12.41 5.73 13.05
N PRO A 274 13.38 4.83 13.32
CA PRO A 274 14.68 5.24 13.78
C PRO A 274 15.31 6.10 12.69
N LYS A 275 15.59 7.37 13.02
CA LYS A 275 16.65 8.09 12.33
C LYS A 275 17.86 7.18 12.44
N SER A 276 18.26 6.55 11.35
CA SER A 276 19.52 5.82 11.25
C SER A 276 20.63 6.82 11.52
N LYS A 277 20.97 7.00 12.81
CA LYS A 277 22.25 7.55 13.21
C LYS A 277 23.25 6.48 12.79
N ALA A 278 23.93 6.72 11.67
CA ALA A 278 25.21 6.08 11.42
C ALA A 278 26.09 6.35 12.66
N PRO A 279 26.82 5.35 13.18
CA PRO A 279 27.77 5.61 14.24
C PRO A 279 28.97 6.34 13.62
N LEU A 280 28.94 7.67 13.67
CA LEU A 280 30.17 8.46 13.57
C LEU A 280 30.61 8.73 15.00
N SER A 281 31.53 7.89 15.46
CA SER A 281 32.44 8.21 16.54
C SER A 281 33.28 9.42 16.12
N ALA A 282 32.98 10.59 16.66
CA ALA A 282 33.93 11.68 16.87
C ALA A 282 33.31 12.62 17.90
N GLU A 283 34.14 12.99 18.86
CA GLU A 283 33.82 13.67 20.11
C GLU A 283 33.10 15.02 19.90
N GLU A 284 32.24 15.34 20.87
CA GLU A 284 31.49 16.58 20.97
C GLU A 284 32.43 17.79 21.17
N GLU A 285 32.21 18.87 20.41
CA GLU A 285 32.43 20.24 20.88
C GLU A 285 31.36 21.17 20.26
N PRO A 286 30.88 22.19 20.99
CA PRO A 286 29.55 22.77 20.82
C PRO A 286 29.46 23.88 19.77
N ALA A 287 28.21 24.19 19.44
CA ALA A 287 27.77 25.07 18.37
C ALA A 287 28.44 26.46 18.32
N CYS A 288 29.03 26.79 17.17
CA CYS A 288 29.43 28.16 16.84
C CYS A 288 28.18 29.06 16.69
N GLN A 289 27.84 29.80 17.74
CA GLN A 289 27.00 30.99 17.65
C GLN A 289 27.86 32.14 17.15
N PHE A 290 27.47 32.76 16.03
CA PHE A 290 28.11 33.98 15.54
C PHE A 290 27.69 35.16 16.41
N PHE A 291 28.60 35.66 17.23
CA PHE A 291 28.51 36.97 17.86
C PHE A 291 29.68 37.84 17.37
N PHE A 292 29.36 38.95 16.72
CA PHE A 292 30.32 39.97 16.32
C PHE A 292 30.72 40.75 17.57
N ASP A 293 32.00 40.70 17.96
CA ASP A 293 32.53 41.63 18.96
C ASP A 293 33.78 42.35 18.43
N LEU A 294 33.68 43.68 18.48
CA LEU A 294 34.64 44.67 18.03
C LEU A 294 35.38 45.17 19.27
N ASN A 295 36.57 44.66 19.59
CA ASN A 295 37.57 45.44 20.33
C ASN A 295 39.00 44.84 20.34
N LYS A 296 39.89 45.55 19.63
CA LYS A 296 41.24 45.99 19.98
C LYS A 296 42.33 45.04 20.56
N HIS A 297 43.38 44.96 19.72
CA HIS A 297 44.83 45.15 19.98
C HIS A 297 45.74 43.99 20.45
N GLN A 298 46.93 44.03 19.83
CA GLN A 298 48.19 43.29 20.07
C GLN A 298 48.16 41.84 19.56
N GLY A 299 48.88 41.43 18.50
CA GLY A 299 50.16 41.87 17.99
C GLY A 299 51.18 40.75 18.23
N ARG A 300 51.56 40.00 17.18
CA ARG A 300 52.89 39.41 17.03
C ARG A 300 53.11 38.89 15.60
N LYS A 301 54.06 39.55 14.93
CA LYS A 301 54.68 39.18 13.65
C LYS A 301 55.63 37.98 13.84
N ARG A 302 55.77 37.16 12.78
CA ARG A 302 57.00 36.90 11.99
C ARG A 302 56.90 35.51 11.30
N PRO A 303 57.69 35.21 10.25
CA PRO A 303 58.21 36.09 9.20
C PRO A 303 57.97 35.53 7.78
N SER A 304 58.04 36.43 6.81
CA SER A 304 58.11 36.16 5.38
C SER A 304 59.57 36.03 4.96
N GLU A 305 59.95 34.95 4.29
CA GLU A 305 61.06 34.94 3.33
C GLU A 305 60.48 34.81 1.93
N GLY A 306 60.88 35.73 1.06
CA GLY A 306 60.38 35.85 -0.29
C GLY A 306 61.43 35.58 -1.36
N LYS A 307 60.92 35.40 -2.57
CA LYS A 307 61.47 35.65 -3.92
C LYS A 307 60.73 34.71 -4.86
N GLU A 308 60.41 35.01 -6.10
CA GLU A 308 60.26 36.21 -6.93
C GLU A 308 59.80 35.63 -8.29
N ARG A 309 59.01 36.40 -9.05
CA ARG A 309 58.82 36.30 -10.52
C ARG A 309 58.00 35.14 -11.09
N GLY A 310 57.02 35.53 -11.91
CA GLY A 310 56.82 34.86 -13.20
C GLY A 310 55.41 34.41 -13.53
N ASP A 311 54.67 35.34 -14.14
CA ASP A 311 53.81 35.09 -15.29
C ASP A 311 52.38 34.54 -15.11
N SER A 312 51.52 35.15 -15.90
CA SER A 312 50.07 35.10 -15.91
C SER A 312 49.59 34.23 -17.08
N GLN A 313 48.81 33.18 -16.81
CA GLN A 313 47.98 32.52 -17.82
C GLN A 313 46.62 32.05 -17.27
N PRO A 314 45.53 32.13 -18.06
CA PRO A 314 44.17 31.84 -17.61
C PRO A 314 43.87 30.34 -17.58
N LYS A 315 43.10 29.90 -16.57
CA LYS A 315 42.65 28.51 -16.38
C LYS A 315 41.66 28.09 -17.47
N GLN A 316 42.00 27.08 -18.26
CA GLN A 316 41.07 26.39 -19.18
C GLN A 316 40.09 25.49 -18.41
N ALA A 317 38.84 25.45 -18.90
CA ALA A 317 37.79 24.56 -18.40
C ALA A 317 38.09 23.09 -18.76
N LYS A 318 38.07 22.20 -17.76
CA LYS A 318 38.28 20.75 -17.95
C LYS A 318 37.07 20.12 -18.67
N LYS A 319 37.33 19.36 -19.74
CA LYS A 319 36.34 18.48 -20.38
C LYS A 319 36.04 17.26 -19.50
N PRO A 320 34.83 16.67 -19.59
CA PRO A 320 34.49 15.47 -18.84
C PRO A 320 35.36 14.28 -19.26
N PRO A 321 35.69 13.35 -18.33
CA PRO A 321 36.56 12.22 -18.61
C PRO A 321 35.87 11.24 -19.58
N GLN A 322 36.63 10.78 -20.58
CA GLN A 322 36.16 9.75 -21.51
C GLN A 322 36.30 8.35 -20.88
N PRO A 323 35.33 7.45 -21.10
CA PRO A 323 35.39 6.08 -20.62
C PRO A 323 36.47 5.30 -21.37
N THR A 324 37.34 4.64 -20.61
CA THR A 324 38.39 3.74 -21.12
C THR A 324 37.85 2.31 -21.17
N GLY A 325 37.59 1.81 -22.37
CA GLY A 325 37.36 0.39 -22.65
C GLY A 325 35.93 0.01 -23.07
N PRO A 326 35.74 -1.16 -23.71
CA PRO A 326 34.46 -1.60 -24.26
C PRO A 326 33.50 -2.01 -23.12
N CYS A 327 32.72 -1.04 -22.65
CA CYS A 327 31.65 -1.23 -21.68
C CYS A 327 30.40 -1.79 -22.38
N TRP A 328 30.04 -3.04 -22.08
CA TRP A 328 28.89 -3.76 -22.66
C TRP A 328 27.52 -3.08 -22.45
N PHE A 329 27.38 -2.23 -21.42
CA PHE A 329 26.14 -1.50 -21.13
C PHE A 329 26.17 -0.03 -21.60
N CYS A 330 27.33 0.49 -22.02
CA CYS A 330 27.48 1.88 -22.39
C CYS A 330 27.19 2.05 -23.89
N LEU A 331 25.95 2.41 -24.23
CA LEU A 331 25.48 2.69 -25.59
C LEU A 331 26.23 3.83 -26.33
N ALA A 332 27.20 4.46 -25.65
CA ALA A 332 28.06 5.53 -26.13
C ALA A 332 29.48 5.06 -26.52
N SER A 333 29.82 3.77 -26.36
CA SER A 333 31.09 3.24 -26.85
C SER A 333 31.08 3.15 -28.38
N PRO A 334 32.10 3.67 -29.09
CA PRO A 334 32.18 3.60 -30.55
C PRO A 334 32.42 2.17 -31.08
N GLU A 335 32.74 1.21 -30.20
CA GLU A 335 33.11 -0.17 -30.57
C GLU A 335 31.97 -1.19 -30.44
N VAL A 336 30.73 -0.77 -30.12
CA VAL A 336 29.59 -1.69 -29.94
C VAL A 336 28.61 -1.56 -31.13
N GLU A 337 28.48 -2.64 -31.91
CA GLU A 337 27.50 -2.73 -33.01
C GLU A 337 26.07 -2.77 -32.48
N LYS A 338 25.22 -1.87 -32.99
CA LYS A 338 23.81 -1.73 -32.60
C LYS A 338 22.93 -2.48 -33.59
N HIS A 339 22.55 -3.72 -33.26
CA HIS A 339 21.53 -4.43 -34.04
C HIS A 339 20.12 -4.03 -33.56
N LEU A 340 19.36 -3.39 -34.45
CA LEU A 340 17.95 -3.07 -34.23
C LEU A 340 17.10 -4.28 -34.64
N VAL A 341 16.42 -4.90 -33.68
CA VAL A 341 15.40 -5.92 -33.96
C VAL A 341 14.03 -5.25 -33.98
N VAL A 342 13.41 -5.17 -35.16
CA VAL A 342 12.03 -4.71 -35.33
C VAL A 342 11.16 -5.92 -35.66
N SER A 343 10.21 -6.24 -34.78
CA SER A 343 9.11 -7.16 -35.08
C SER A 343 7.89 -6.33 -35.44
N ILE A 344 7.34 -6.54 -36.64
CA ILE A 344 6.03 -6.01 -37.05
C ILE A 344 5.04 -7.17 -37.02
N GLY A 345 4.21 -7.22 -35.98
CA GLY A 345 3.07 -8.12 -35.92
C GLY A 345 1.96 -7.61 -36.83
N THR A 346 1.59 -8.40 -37.82
CA THR A 346 0.38 -8.21 -38.63
C THR A 346 -0.65 -9.26 -38.23
N HIS A 347 -1.58 -8.90 -37.33
CA HIS A 347 -3.03 -9.06 -37.50
C HIS A 347 -3.82 -8.54 -36.31
#